data_AF-A0A2T6KZH2-F1
#
_entry.id   AF-A0A2T6KZH2-F1
#
_cell.length_a   1.000
_cell.length_b   1.000
_cell.length_c   1.000
_cell.angle_alpha   90.00
_cell.angle_beta   90.00
_cell.angle_gamma   90.00
#
_symmetry.space_group_name_H-M   'P 1'
#
loop_
_entity.id
_entity.type
_entity.pdbx_description
1 polymer ?
#
loop_
_entity_poly.entity_id
_entity_poly.type
_entity_poly.pdbx_seq_one_letter_code
_entity_poly.pdbx_strand_id
1 'polypeptide(L)'
;MLRTGTVVKGVVVLAVAVAAFLAAPVLWLAISEDAMPPSSSLPALPDGARVVAEEKGCGSGGCWLELTVDAPAGMSGEDLASEVLPDGEACAVRSVLDRRRVCTWVMEVEAGSAQFNMQYDRGPL
;
A
#
# COMPACT_ATOMS: atom_id res chain seq x y z
N MET A 1 24.83 -7.00 44.31
CA MET A 1 25.78 -6.83 43.19
C MET A 1 25.32 -7.73 42.04
N LEU A 2 24.68 -7.16 41.02
CA LEU A 2 24.34 -7.94 39.82
C LEU A 2 25.64 -8.38 39.15
N ARG A 3 25.88 -9.68 39.02
CA ARG A 3 27.04 -10.21 38.29
C ARG A 3 27.01 -9.62 36.88
N THR A 4 28.11 -9.01 36.45
CA THR A 4 28.26 -8.37 35.13
C THR A 4 27.82 -9.29 33.99
N GLY A 5 28.03 -10.60 34.12
CA GLY A 5 27.57 -11.61 33.16
C GLY A 5 26.04 -11.76 33.07
N THR A 6 25.29 -11.51 34.14
CA THR A 6 23.81 -11.51 34.12
C THR A 6 23.28 -10.26 33.42
N VAL A 7 23.94 -9.11 33.62
CA VAL A 7 23.61 -7.84 32.94
C VAL A 7 23.83 -7.97 31.44
N VAL A 8 24.99 -8.47 31.02
CA VAL A 8 25.32 -8.64 29.59
C VAL A 8 24.33 -9.58 28.90
N LYS A 9 23.99 -10.72 29.52
CA LYS A 9 22.98 -11.65 28.98
C LYS A 9 21.61 -10.98 28.85
N GLY A 10 21.19 -10.21 29.86
CA GLY A 10 19.92 -9.48 29.82
C GLY A 10 19.87 -8.46 28.67
N VAL A 11 20.96 -7.71 28.48
CA VAL A 11 21.08 -6.73 27.38
C VAL A 11 21.03 -7.41 26.02
N VAL A 12 21.75 -8.52 25.83
CA VAL A 12 21.73 -9.28 24.57
C VAL A 12 20.32 -9.82 24.27
N VAL A 13 19.65 -10.41 25.26
CA VAL A 13 18.28 -10.93 25.08
C VAL A 13 17.31 -9.81 24.71
N LEU A 14 17.40 -8.66 25.39
CA LEU A 14 16.56 -7.50 25.08
C LEU A 14 16.84 -6.98 23.66
N ALA A 15 18.10 -6.85 23.27
CA ALA A 15 18.47 -6.38 21.93
C ALA A 15 17.96 -7.32 20.83
N VAL A 16 18.09 -8.64 21.01
CA VAL A 16 17.56 -9.64 20.07
C VAL A 16 16.04 -9.59 20.01
N ALA A 17 15.36 -9.46 21.15
CA ALA A 17 13.90 -9.36 21.20
C ALA A 17 13.39 -8.10 20.48
N VAL A 18 14.05 -6.95 20.68
CA VAL A 18 13.74 -5.71 19.96
C VAL A 18 13.98 -5.88 18.46
N ALA A 19 15.11 -6.44 18.05
CA ALA A 19 15.41 -6.68 16.64
C ALA A 19 14.38 -7.62 15.99
N ALA A 20 14.01 -8.71 16.65
CA ALA A 20 13.00 -9.65 16.18
C ALA A 20 11.61 -9.00 16.09
N PHE A 21 11.22 -8.21 17.08
CA PHE A 21 9.95 -7.48 17.07
C PHE A 21 9.86 -6.48 15.91
N LEU A 22 10.97 -5.80 15.59
CA LEU A 22 11.04 -4.87 14.47
C LEU A 22 11.10 -5.59 13.10
N ALA A 23 11.74 -6.76 13.03
CA ALA A 23 11.88 -7.52 11.78
C ALA A 23 10.64 -8.37 11.43
N ALA A 24 9.90 -8.86 12.43
CA ALA A 24 8.77 -9.76 12.23
C ALA A 24 7.68 -9.22 11.29
N PRO A 25 7.24 -7.94 11.36
CA PRO A 25 6.25 -7.39 10.44
C PRO A 25 6.75 -7.38 8.98
N VAL A 26 8.03 -7.05 8.79
CA VAL A 26 8.65 -7.01 7.45
C VAL A 26 8.73 -8.42 6.86
N LEU A 27 9.13 -9.40 7.66
CA LEU A 27 9.19 -10.80 7.26
C LEU A 27 7.79 -11.36 6.97
N TRP A 28 6.79 -11.02 7.79
CA TRP A 28 5.40 -11.44 7.59
C TRP A 28 4.82 -10.90 6.28
N LEU A 29 5.06 -9.62 5.98
CA LEU A 29 4.61 -8.99 4.74
C LEU A 29 5.30 -9.55 3.49
N ALA A 30 6.49 -10.14 3.63
CA ALA A 30 7.21 -10.78 2.52
C ALA A 30 6.67 -12.18 2.18
N ILE A 31 6.04 -12.87 3.13
CA ILE A 31 5.49 -14.23 2.95
C ILE A 31 3.97 -14.25 2.75
N SER A 32 3.26 -13.16 3.08
CA SER A 32 1.83 -13.03 2.83
C SER A 32 1.54 -12.91 1.32
N GLU A 33 1.12 -14.01 0.69
CA GLU A 33 0.61 -14.02 -0.69
C GLU A 33 -0.64 -13.15 -0.85
N ASP A 34 -1.37 -12.95 0.25
CA ASP A 34 -2.57 -12.13 0.33
C ASP A 34 -2.28 -10.64 0.58
N ALA A 35 -1.01 -10.25 0.66
CA ALA A 35 -0.60 -8.88 0.91
C ALA A 35 -1.05 -7.97 -0.24
N MET A 36 -1.75 -6.90 0.14
CA MET A 36 -2.21 -5.84 -0.75
C MET A 36 -1.85 -4.47 -0.15
N PRO A 37 -1.64 -3.47 -1.00
CA PRO A 37 -1.48 -2.09 -0.53
C PRO A 37 -2.77 -1.61 0.14
N PRO A 38 -2.69 -0.83 1.24
CA PRO A 38 -3.87 -0.21 1.81
C PRO A 38 -4.36 0.94 0.90
N SER A 39 -5.61 1.38 1.07
CA SER A 39 -6.22 2.43 0.25
C SER A 39 -5.49 3.77 0.32
N SER A 40 -4.80 4.05 1.42
CA SER A 40 -3.89 5.20 1.58
C SER A 40 -2.64 5.15 0.68
N SER A 41 -2.54 4.18 -0.23
CA SER A 41 -1.52 4.13 -1.28
C SER A 41 -1.92 4.83 -2.55
N LEU A 42 -3.20 5.12 -2.71
CA LEU A 42 -3.67 5.92 -3.83
C LEU A 42 -3.04 7.32 -3.73
N PRO A 43 -2.64 7.93 -4.86
CA PRO A 43 -2.22 9.32 -4.89
C PRO A 43 -3.28 10.24 -4.24
N ALA A 44 -2.83 11.42 -3.81
CA ALA A 44 -3.71 12.38 -3.16
C ALA A 44 -4.93 12.69 -4.05
N LEU A 45 -6.12 12.55 -3.47
CA LEU A 45 -7.37 12.84 -4.15
C LEU A 45 -7.65 14.36 -4.16
N PRO A 46 -8.29 14.88 -5.22
CA PRO A 46 -8.71 16.28 -5.25
C PRO A 46 -9.74 16.57 -4.15
N ASP A 47 -9.81 17.82 -3.72
CA ASP A 47 -10.73 18.26 -2.68
C ASP A 47 -12.19 17.93 -3.04
N GLY A 48 -12.88 17.23 -2.14
CA GLY A 48 -14.28 16.82 -2.33
C GLY A 48 -14.47 15.48 -3.03
N ALA A 49 -13.40 14.87 -3.56
CA ALA A 49 -13.42 13.48 -4.00
C ALA A 49 -13.43 12.54 -2.78
N ARG A 50 -14.02 11.35 -2.96
CA ARG A 50 -14.13 10.37 -1.88
C ARG A 50 -14.10 8.95 -2.41
N VAL A 51 -13.41 8.08 -1.69
CA VAL A 51 -13.51 6.63 -1.90
C VAL A 51 -14.90 6.19 -1.45
N VAL A 52 -15.66 5.57 -2.35
CA VAL A 52 -17.02 5.07 -2.09
C VAL A 52 -17.12 3.55 -2.05
N ALA A 53 -16.15 2.85 -2.64
CA ALA A 53 -16.03 1.39 -2.54
C ALA A 53 -14.57 0.97 -2.45
N GLU A 54 -14.31 -0.10 -1.69
CA GLU A 54 -13.03 -0.79 -1.62
C GLU A 54 -13.27 -2.29 -1.80
N GLU A 55 -12.64 -2.91 -2.79
CA GLU A 55 -12.84 -4.31 -3.16
C GLU A 55 -11.51 -5.04 -3.28
N LYS A 56 -11.45 -6.27 -2.77
CA LYS A 56 -10.26 -7.11 -2.83
C LYS A 56 -10.38 -8.12 -3.97
N GLY A 57 -9.41 -8.13 -4.87
CA GLY A 57 -9.24 -9.18 -5.87
C GLY A 57 -7.98 -10.01 -5.63
N CYS A 58 -8.02 -11.31 -5.93
CA CYS A 58 -6.87 -12.21 -5.88
C CYS A 58 -6.90 -13.20 -7.04
N GLY A 59 -5.74 -13.43 -7.67
CA GLY A 59 -5.58 -14.38 -8.75
C GLY A 59 -4.14 -14.86 -8.89
N SER A 60 -3.79 -15.43 -10.04
CA SER A 60 -2.43 -15.90 -10.33
C SER A 60 -1.38 -14.78 -10.31
N GLY A 61 -1.78 -13.53 -10.55
CA GLY A 61 -0.95 -12.32 -10.40
C GLY A 61 -0.79 -11.84 -8.95
N GLY A 62 -1.35 -12.58 -7.99
CA GLY A 62 -1.46 -12.22 -6.57
C GLY A 62 -2.68 -11.37 -6.27
N CYS A 63 -2.70 -10.75 -5.09
CA CYS A 63 -3.82 -9.91 -4.65
C CYS A 63 -3.63 -8.43 -4.98
N TRP A 64 -4.74 -7.72 -5.11
CA TRP A 64 -4.83 -6.29 -5.40
C TRP A 64 -6.04 -5.67 -4.70
N LEU A 65 -6.06 -4.34 -4.62
CA LEU A 65 -7.14 -3.54 -4.06
C LEU A 65 -7.74 -2.66 -5.15
N GLU A 66 -9.03 -2.78 -5.39
CA GLU A 66 -9.84 -1.92 -6.26
C GLU A 66 -10.53 -0.85 -5.42
N LEU A 67 -10.42 0.40 -5.84
CA LEU A 67 -11.04 1.56 -5.21
C LEU A 67 -11.92 2.27 -6.22
N THR A 68 -13.19 2.46 -5.90
CA THR A 68 -14.06 3.37 -6.65
C THR A 68 -14.07 4.72 -5.95
N VAL A 69 -13.75 5.78 -6.69
CA VAL A 69 -13.68 7.15 -6.18
C VAL A 69 -14.71 8.01 -6.90
N ASP A 70 -15.59 8.64 -6.13
CA ASP A 70 -16.50 9.68 -6.65
C ASP A 70 -15.71 10.95 -6.93
N ALA A 71 -15.98 11.55 -8.09
CA ALA A 71 -15.47 12.87 -8.43
C ALA A 71 -16.16 13.96 -7.59
N PRO A 72 -15.45 15.08 -7.30
CA PRO A 72 -16.06 16.27 -6.74
C PRO A 72 -17.22 16.78 -7.62
N ALA A 73 -18.14 17.53 -7.02
CA ALA A 73 -19.25 18.12 -7.76
C ALA A 73 -18.75 19.04 -8.89
N GLY A 74 -19.16 18.75 -10.13
CA GLY A 74 -18.78 19.51 -11.32
C GLY A 74 -17.50 19.06 -12.02
N MET A 75 -16.83 18.02 -11.50
CA MET A 75 -15.71 17.32 -12.15
C MET A 75 -16.21 16.00 -12.74
N SER A 76 -15.74 15.60 -13.92
CA SER A 76 -16.06 14.28 -14.48
C SER A 76 -15.15 13.18 -13.92
N GLY A 77 -15.52 11.92 -14.12
CA GLY A 77 -14.62 10.81 -13.79
C GLY A 77 -13.32 10.84 -14.60
N GLU A 78 -13.34 11.28 -15.86
CA GLU A 78 -12.12 11.39 -16.68
C GLU A 78 -11.17 12.46 -16.13
N ASP A 79 -11.71 13.61 -15.73
CA ASP A 79 -10.92 14.69 -15.12
C ASP A 79 -10.31 14.19 -13.80
N LEU A 80 -11.10 13.53 -12.95
CA LEU A 80 -10.63 12.90 -11.71
C LEU A 80 -9.50 11.90 -11.99
N ALA A 81 -9.68 10.98 -12.94
CA ALA A 81 -8.69 9.97 -13.29
C ALA A 81 -7.39 10.61 -13.77
N SER A 82 -7.47 11.62 -14.64
CA SER A 82 -6.32 12.34 -15.17
C SER A 82 -5.61 13.21 -14.13
N GLU A 83 -6.32 13.72 -13.13
CA GLU A 83 -5.71 14.48 -12.04
C GLU A 83 -4.98 13.57 -11.04
N VAL A 84 -5.58 12.42 -10.71
CA VAL A 84 -4.99 11.45 -9.76
C VAL A 84 -3.85 10.65 -10.41
N LEU A 85 -4.01 10.25 -11.68
CA LEU A 85 -3.03 9.51 -12.47
C LEU A 85 -2.96 10.07 -13.91
N PRO A 86 -2.14 11.12 -14.14
CA PRO A 86 -2.04 11.77 -15.45
C PRO A 86 -1.64 10.84 -16.60
N ASP A 87 -0.79 9.85 -16.32
CA ASP A 87 -0.33 8.86 -17.30
C ASP A 87 -1.20 7.59 -17.31
N GLY A 88 -2.30 7.56 -16.54
CA GLY A 88 -3.19 6.40 -16.38
C GLY A 88 -2.61 5.28 -15.48
N GLU A 89 -1.31 5.28 -15.23
CA GLU A 89 -0.63 4.35 -14.33
C GLU A 89 0.54 5.03 -13.60
N ALA A 90 0.87 4.56 -12.39
CA ALA A 90 2.04 4.99 -11.65
C ALA A 90 2.53 3.90 -10.69
N CYS A 91 3.86 3.78 -10.55
CA CYS A 91 4.47 2.88 -9.57
C CYS A 91 5.41 3.63 -8.63
N ALA A 92 5.04 3.75 -7.35
CA ALA A 92 5.79 4.50 -6.34
C ALA A 92 6.14 3.65 -5.11
N VAL A 93 7.28 3.95 -4.46
CA VAL A 93 7.59 3.36 -3.15
C VAL A 93 6.58 3.87 -2.11
N ARG A 94 6.12 2.98 -1.23
CA ARG A 94 5.09 3.34 -0.24
C ARG A 94 5.54 4.38 0.76
N SER A 95 6.72 4.21 1.34
CA SER A 95 7.32 5.16 2.27
C SER A 95 8.82 4.89 2.44
N VAL A 96 9.50 5.69 3.27
CA VAL A 96 10.91 5.48 3.59
C VAL A 96 11.14 4.16 4.35
N LEU A 97 10.18 3.75 5.20
CA LEU A 97 10.25 2.54 6.01
C LEU A 97 9.72 1.31 5.25
N ASP A 98 8.62 1.47 4.51
CA ASP A 98 8.09 0.44 3.63
C ASP A 98 8.48 0.74 2.18
N ARG A 99 9.57 0.11 1.73
CA ARG A 99 10.14 0.30 0.39
C ARG A 99 9.46 -0.52 -0.71
N ARG A 100 8.40 -1.28 -0.39
CA ARG A 100 7.64 -1.97 -1.44
C ARG A 100 7.06 -0.94 -2.39
N ARG A 101 7.16 -1.20 -3.69
CA ARG A 101 6.54 -0.36 -4.71
C ARG A 101 5.08 -0.75 -4.86
N VAL A 102 4.23 0.23 -5.03
CA VAL A 102 2.81 0.05 -5.34
C VAL A 102 2.55 0.62 -6.70
N CYS A 103 2.10 -0.26 -7.58
CA CYS A 103 1.67 0.07 -8.92
C CYS A 103 0.16 0.28 -8.89
N THR A 104 -0.25 1.43 -9.40
CA THR A 104 -1.64 1.89 -9.48
C THR A 104 -2.00 2.11 -10.94
N TRP A 105 -3.21 1.75 -11.35
CA TRP A 105 -3.74 2.04 -12.68
C TRP A 105 -5.23 2.37 -12.63
N VAL A 106 -5.68 3.13 -13.63
CA VAL A 106 -7.10 3.41 -13.88
C VAL A 106 -7.72 2.22 -14.60
N MET A 107 -8.89 1.75 -14.15
CA MET A 107 -9.66 0.68 -14.81
C MET A 107 -10.77 1.19 -15.70
N GLU A 108 -11.74 1.77 -15.01
CA GLU A 108 -13.04 2.08 -15.54
C GLU A 108 -13.35 3.48 -15.05
N VAL A 109 -13.84 4.27 -15.98
CA VAL A 109 -14.18 5.66 -15.74
C VAL A 109 -15.64 5.80 -16.12
N GLU A 110 -16.42 6.25 -15.16
CA GLU A 110 -17.82 6.60 -15.35
C GLU A 110 -17.97 8.12 -15.32
N ALA A 111 -19.16 8.63 -15.66
CA ALA A 111 -19.39 10.07 -15.79
C ALA A 111 -19.03 10.90 -14.54
N GLY A 112 -19.08 10.31 -13.34
CA GLY A 112 -18.80 10.99 -12.07
C GLY A 112 -17.94 10.18 -11.10
N SER A 113 -17.30 9.11 -11.55
CA SER A 113 -16.45 8.27 -10.72
C SER A 113 -15.32 7.66 -11.54
N ALA A 114 -14.24 7.28 -10.87
CA ALA A 114 -13.15 6.52 -11.48
C ALA A 114 -12.77 5.37 -10.57
N GLN A 115 -12.56 4.21 -11.17
CA GLN A 115 -12.04 3.03 -10.49
C GLN A 115 -10.53 2.93 -10.68
N PHE A 116 -9.83 2.81 -9.57
CA PHE A 116 -8.38 2.62 -9.49
C PHE A 116 -8.09 1.25 -8.92
N ASN A 117 -7.02 0.63 -9.37
CA ASN A 117 -6.52 -0.59 -8.77
C ASN A 117 -5.10 -0.38 -8.28
N MET A 118 -4.75 -1.04 -7.18
CA MET A 118 -3.43 -0.99 -6.60
C MET A 118 -2.92 -2.38 -6.25
N GLN A 119 -1.67 -2.63 -6.61
CA GLN A 119 -0.98 -3.86 -6.30
C GLN A 119 0.49 -3.59 -5.92
N TYR A 120 1.06 -4.40 -5.03
CA TYR A 120 2.51 -4.36 -4.82
C TYR A 120 3.24 -4.87 -6.07
N ASP A 121 4.20 -4.10 -6.55
CA ASP A 121 5.10 -4.48 -7.64
C ASP A 121 5.81 -5.79 -7.29
N ARG A 122 5.64 -6.81 -8.13
CA ARG A 122 6.29 -8.12 -7.98
C ARG A 122 7.52 -8.28 -8.89
N GLY A 123 7.89 -7.22 -9.63
CA GLY A 123 8.97 -7.25 -10.62
C GLY A 123 8.64 -8.13 -11.84
N PRO A 124 9.45 -8.09 -12.90
CA PRO A 124 9.44 -9.17 -13.88
C PRO A 124 10.00 -10.43 -13.20
N LEU A 125 9.25 -11.54 -13.30
CA LEU A 125 9.75 -12.87 -12.98
C LEU A 125 11.03 -13.19 -13.77
#